data_AF-A0A365TSE5-F1
#
_entry.id   AF-A0A365TSE5-F1
#
_cell.length_a   1.000
_cell.length_b   1.000
_cell.length_c   1.000
_cell.angle_alpha   90.00
_cell.angle_beta   90.00
_cell.angle_gamma   90.00
#
_symmetry.space_group_name_H-M   'P 1'
#
loop_
_entity.id
_entity.type
_entity.pdbx_description
1 polymer ?
#
loop_
_entity_poly.entity_id
_entity_poly.type
_entity_poly.pdbx_seq_one_letter_code
_entity_poly.pdbx_strand_id
1 'polypeptide(L)'
;MRDNALYFPYISVPKDRWTIKTLLYWDKLSSIVPMDHIDNPQQLTPFMQELVQEELVEQVFPAHHLYEIPDFEKCFIKLIEHRIKKNNLCLLSGHEYTQRSSSQGLLSTRKNWGKFLNS
;
A
#
# COMPACT_ATOMS: atom_id res chain seq x y z
N MET A 1 15.05 -25.02 -3.40
CA MET A 1 14.38 -23.73 -3.07
C MET A 1 13.10 -23.74 -3.86
N ARG A 2 11.94 -23.47 -3.24
CA ARG A 2 10.69 -23.31 -3.99
C ARG A 2 10.67 -21.88 -4.48
N ASP A 3 10.51 -21.71 -5.79
CA ASP A 3 10.41 -20.39 -6.39
C ASP A 3 8.92 -20.05 -6.42
N ASN A 4 8.49 -19.21 -5.46
CA ASN A 4 7.12 -18.70 -5.35
C ASN A 4 7.06 -17.22 -5.76
N ALA A 5 6.04 -16.86 -6.55
CA ALA A 5 5.81 -15.47 -6.94
C ALA A 5 4.82 -14.79 -5.99
N LEU A 6 5.16 -13.62 -5.46
CA LEU A 6 4.26 -12.83 -4.60
C LEU A 6 3.44 -11.83 -5.44
N TYR A 7 2.12 -11.93 -5.37
CA TYR A 7 1.18 -10.98 -5.96
C TYR A 7 0.78 -9.91 -4.94
N PHE A 8 1.03 -8.64 -5.30
CA PHE A 8 0.76 -7.44 -4.52
C PHE A 8 0.55 -6.27 -5.49
N PRO A 9 -0.35 -5.28 -5.25
CA PRO A 9 -0.97 -4.89 -3.98
C PRO A 9 -2.38 -5.41 -3.71
N TYR A 10 -3.02 -6.08 -4.66
CA TYR A 10 -4.41 -6.50 -4.52
C TYR A 10 -4.54 -7.89 -3.88
N ILE A 11 -5.63 -8.09 -3.15
CA ILE A 11 -5.92 -9.33 -2.42
C ILE A 11 -6.19 -10.49 -3.39
N SER A 12 -7.06 -10.25 -4.39
CA SER A 12 -7.49 -11.26 -5.34
C SER A 12 -6.63 -11.23 -6.60
N VAL A 13 -6.10 -12.39 -6.96
CA VAL A 13 -5.35 -12.60 -8.19
C VAL A 13 -6.31 -12.53 -9.39
N PRO A 14 -6.00 -11.77 -10.46
CA PRO A 14 -6.88 -11.61 -11.60
C PRO A 14 -6.82 -12.82 -12.54
N LYS A 15 -7.91 -13.11 -13.23
CA LYS A 15 -7.94 -14.11 -14.32
C LYS A 15 -7.44 -13.50 -15.63
N ASP A 16 -6.14 -13.32 -15.73
CA ASP A 16 -5.51 -12.74 -16.93
C ASP A 16 -4.30 -13.55 -17.42
N ARG A 17 -3.67 -13.06 -18.49
CA ARG A 17 -2.50 -13.70 -19.10
C ARG A 17 -1.27 -13.67 -18.18
N TRP A 18 -1.17 -12.69 -17.30
CA TRP A 18 -0.04 -12.59 -16.38
C TRP A 18 -0.14 -13.74 -15.37
N THR A 19 -1.30 -13.95 -14.75
CA THR A 19 -1.51 -15.03 -13.77
C THR A 19 -1.21 -16.40 -14.36
N ILE A 20 -1.73 -16.69 -15.57
CA ILE A 20 -1.50 -17.97 -16.23
C ILE A 20 -0.01 -18.19 -16.49
N LYS A 21 0.70 -17.17 -17.00
CA LYS A 21 2.15 -17.27 -17.24
C LYS A 21 2.90 -17.49 -15.94
N THR A 22 2.56 -16.77 -14.88
CA THR A 22 3.21 -16.92 -13.59
C THR A 22 3.06 -18.35 -13.05
N LEU A 23 1.86 -18.93 -13.11
CA LEU A 23 1.62 -20.32 -12.69
C LEU A 23 2.34 -21.38 -13.55
N LEU A 24 2.74 -21.06 -14.79
CA LEU A 24 3.50 -21.98 -15.64
C LEU A 24 5.01 -21.97 -15.33
N TYR A 25 5.53 -20.88 -14.79
CA TYR A 25 6.98 -20.71 -14.55
C TYR A 25 7.36 -20.79 -13.07
N TRP A 26 6.42 -20.58 -12.17
CA TRP A 26 6.62 -20.59 -10.72
C TRP A 26 5.94 -21.81 -10.11
N ASP A 27 6.47 -22.30 -8.98
CA ASP A 27 5.90 -23.44 -8.28
C ASP A 27 4.51 -23.11 -7.72
N LYS A 28 4.38 -21.93 -7.09
CA LYS A 28 3.13 -21.40 -6.55
C LYS A 28 3.11 -19.88 -6.63
N LEU A 29 1.89 -19.33 -6.65
CA LEU A 29 1.66 -17.91 -6.45
C LEU A 29 1.26 -17.67 -4.99
N SER A 30 1.73 -16.58 -4.38
CA SER A 30 1.35 -16.17 -3.03
C SER A 30 0.64 -14.82 -3.10
N SER A 31 -0.37 -14.59 -2.27
CA SER A 31 -1.04 -13.28 -2.15
C SER A 31 -1.18 -12.87 -0.69
N ILE A 32 -1.00 -11.59 -0.40
CA ILE A 32 -1.23 -11.05 0.94
C ILE A 32 -2.73 -10.83 1.12
N VAL A 33 -3.34 -11.63 2.01
CA VAL A 33 -4.78 -11.61 2.25
C VAL A 33 -5.05 -11.10 3.67
N PRO A 34 -5.99 -10.15 3.86
CA PRO A 34 -6.41 -9.73 5.20
C PRO A 34 -7.03 -10.89 5.98
N MET A 35 -6.81 -10.89 7.29
CA MET A 35 -7.27 -11.94 8.20
C MET A 35 -8.80 -12.12 8.14
N ASP A 36 -9.56 -11.05 7.89
CA ASP A 36 -11.03 -11.06 7.80
C ASP A 36 -11.58 -12.00 6.71
N HIS A 37 -10.76 -12.32 5.70
CA HIS A 37 -11.12 -13.23 4.62
C HIS A 37 -10.83 -14.71 4.95
N ILE A 38 -10.17 -15.00 6.07
CA ILE A 38 -9.94 -16.39 6.54
C ILE A 38 -11.27 -17.07 6.85
N ASP A 39 -12.11 -16.40 7.63
CA ASP A 39 -13.40 -16.95 8.08
C ASP A 39 -14.48 -16.86 7.00
N ASN A 40 -14.27 -15.99 6.00
CA ASN A 40 -15.22 -15.73 4.92
C ASN A 40 -14.53 -15.80 3.54
N PRO A 41 -14.08 -16.98 3.10
CA PRO A 41 -13.40 -17.14 1.80
C PRO A 41 -14.30 -16.77 0.62
N GLN A 42 -15.63 -16.72 0.83
CA GLN A 42 -16.62 -16.28 -0.16
C GLN A 42 -16.45 -14.81 -0.59
N GLN A 43 -15.73 -14.01 0.19
CA GLN A 43 -15.40 -12.62 -0.16
C GLN A 43 -14.29 -12.52 -1.20
N LEU A 44 -13.52 -13.60 -1.42
CA LEU A 44 -12.56 -13.69 -2.51
C LEU A 44 -13.30 -13.86 -3.84
N THR A 45 -12.68 -13.46 -4.95
CA THR A 45 -13.26 -13.74 -6.26
C THR A 45 -13.38 -15.25 -6.49
N PRO A 46 -14.40 -15.73 -7.24
CA PRO A 46 -14.56 -17.16 -7.52
C PRO A 46 -13.29 -17.80 -8.10
N PHE A 47 -12.60 -17.08 -8.99
CA PHE A 47 -11.33 -17.52 -9.55
C PHE A 47 -10.22 -17.68 -8.50
N MET A 48 -10.09 -16.73 -7.55
CA MET A 48 -9.13 -16.85 -6.46
C MET A 48 -9.46 -18.04 -5.54
N GLN A 49 -10.74 -18.30 -5.28
CA GLN A 49 -11.18 -19.45 -4.48
C GLN A 49 -10.77 -20.77 -5.14
N GLU A 50 -11.00 -20.92 -6.44
CA GLU A 50 -10.55 -22.08 -7.22
C GLU A 50 -9.04 -22.28 -7.12
N LEU A 51 -8.25 -21.21 -7.30
CA LEU A 51 -6.79 -21.31 -7.21
C LEU A 51 -6.27 -21.70 -5.82
N VAL A 52 -6.93 -21.25 -4.76
CA VAL A 52 -6.58 -21.64 -3.38
C VAL A 52 -6.97 -23.12 -3.14
N GLN A 53 -8.14 -23.56 -3.62
CA GLN A 53 -8.59 -24.95 -3.50
C GLN A 53 -7.66 -25.93 -4.22
N GLU A 54 -7.18 -25.55 -5.40
CA GLU A 54 -6.22 -26.33 -6.19
C GLU A 54 -4.76 -26.16 -5.71
N GLU A 55 -4.54 -25.49 -4.58
CA GLU A 55 -3.23 -25.20 -3.98
C GLU A 55 -2.24 -24.46 -4.90
N LEU A 56 -2.74 -23.80 -5.95
CA LEU A 56 -1.98 -22.96 -6.89
C LEU A 56 -1.67 -21.57 -6.31
N VAL A 57 -2.50 -21.13 -5.37
CA VAL A 57 -2.31 -19.87 -4.63
C VAL A 57 -2.23 -20.12 -3.13
N GLU A 58 -1.19 -19.57 -2.52
CA GLU A 58 -0.97 -19.54 -1.08
C GLU A 58 -1.38 -18.18 -0.50
N GLN A 59 -2.15 -18.20 0.58
CA GLN A 59 -2.54 -16.99 1.30
C GLN A 59 -1.51 -16.68 2.37
N VAL A 60 -0.87 -15.52 2.27
CA VAL A 60 0.14 -15.05 3.22
C VAL A 60 -0.49 -14.03 4.16
N PHE A 61 -0.33 -14.27 5.46
CA PHE A 61 -0.83 -13.40 6.52
C PHE A 61 0.37 -12.78 7.25
N PRO A 62 0.71 -11.50 6.98
CA PRO A 62 1.84 -10.84 7.62
C PRO A 62 1.77 -10.87 9.15
N ALA A 63 0.55 -10.86 9.72
CA ALA A 63 0.31 -10.92 11.14
C ALA A 63 0.93 -12.18 11.80
N HIS A 64 0.95 -13.32 11.11
CA HIS A 64 1.54 -14.56 11.64
C HIS A 64 3.06 -14.45 11.86
N HIS A 65 3.74 -13.60 11.09
CA HIS A 65 5.19 -13.43 11.17
C HIS A 65 5.61 -12.34 12.17
N LEU A 66 4.68 -11.55 12.69
CA LEU A 66 5.02 -10.46 13.62
C LEU A 66 5.59 -10.96 14.94
N TYR A 67 5.11 -12.11 15.44
CA TYR A 67 5.58 -12.72 16.68
C TYR A 67 7.00 -13.29 16.58
N GLU A 68 7.50 -13.52 15.36
CA GLU A 68 8.86 -14.02 15.13
C GLU A 68 9.92 -12.92 15.29
N ILE A 69 9.50 -11.65 15.32
CA ILE A 69 10.39 -10.50 15.42
C ILE A 69 10.45 -10.04 16.89
N PRO A 70 11.56 -10.28 17.60
CA PRO A 70 11.69 -9.86 19.00
C PRO A 70 11.52 -8.34 19.13
N ASP A 71 10.80 -7.91 20.16
CA ASP A 71 10.55 -6.50 20.47
C ASP A 71 9.90 -5.68 19.34
N PHE A 72 9.28 -6.31 18.34
CA PHE A 72 8.65 -5.61 17.21
C PHE A 72 7.68 -4.53 17.68
N GLU A 73 6.75 -4.89 18.56
CA GLU A 73 5.73 -3.98 19.09
C GLU A 73 6.37 -2.74 19.73
N LYS A 74 7.36 -2.96 20.61
CA LYS A 74 8.07 -1.89 21.31
C LYS A 74 8.82 -0.96 20.34
N CYS A 75 9.53 -1.53 19.38
CA CYS A 75 10.25 -0.78 18.35
C CYS A 75 9.30 0.02 17.45
N PHE A 76 8.17 -0.58 17.07
CA PHE A 76 7.16 0.05 16.23
C PHE A 76 6.45 1.19 16.96
N ILE A 77 6.01 0.99 18.21
CA ILE A 77 5.44 2.05 19.05
C ILE A 77 6.42 3.21 19.16
N LYS A 78 7.69 2.94 19.48
CA LYS A 78 8.74 3.97 19.57
C LYS A 78 8.92 4.75 18.26
N LEU A 79 8.87 4.08 17.11
CA LEU A 79 8.94 4.72 15.78
C LEU A 79 7.75 5.65 15.55
N ILE A 80 6.54 5.20 15.86
CA ILE A 80 5.30 5.97 15.67
C ILE A 80 5.27 7.18 16.62
N GLU A 81 5.58 6.99 17.90
CA GLU A 81 5.68 8.08 18.88
C GLU A 81 6.69 9.15 18.44
N HIS A 82 7.85 8.74 17.93
CA HIS A 82 8.86 9.67 17.42
C HIS A 82 8.34 10.46 16.21
N ARG A 83 7.65 9.82 15.27
CA ARG A 83 7.07 10.48 14.09
C ARG A 83 5.94 11.44 14.47
N ILE A 84 5.07 11.06 15.40
CA ILE A 84 3.99 11.93 15.90
C ILE A 84 4.59 13.17 16.57
N LYS A 85 5.59 13.00 17.46
CA LYS A 85 6.29 14.12 18.11
C LYS A 85 6.92 15.05 17.09
N LYS A 86 7.60 14.51 16.08
CA LYS A 86 8.22 15.30 15.00
C LYS A 86 7.18 16.09 14.18
N ASN A 87 6.07 15.45 13.81
CA ASN A 87 5.00 16.10 13.05
C ASN A 87 4.33 17.21 13.87
N ASN A 88 4.07 16.98 15.16
CA ASN A 88 3.49 17.99 16.05
C ASN A 88 4.44 19.17 16.28
N LEU A 89 5.75 18.93 16.35
CA LEU A 89 6.75 20.00 16.44
C LEU A 89 6.74 20.88 15.17
N CYS A 90 6.58 20.27 13.99
CA CYS A 90 6.51 20.98 12.71
C CYS A 90 5.24 21.84 12.56
N LEU A 91 4.11 21.40 13.13
CA LEU A 91 2.85 22.16 13.10
C LEU A 91 2.88 23.37 14.05
N LEU A 92 3.61 23.28 15.17
CA LEU A 92 3.77 24.40 16.11
C LEU A 92 4.77 25.46 15.61
N SER A 93 5.70 25.11 14.72
CA SER A 93 6.61 26.07 14.07
C SER A 93 6.01 26.84 12.89
N GLY A 94 4.77 26.52 12.48
CA GLY A 94 4.09 27.16 11.32
C GLY A 94 3.19 28.35 11.66
N HIS A 95 3.00 28.68 12.94
CA HIS A 95 2.01 29.66 13.39
C HIS A 95 2.53 31.11 13.60
N GLU A 96 3.76 31.42 13.21
CA GLU A 96 4.37 32.77 13.34
C GLU A 96 4.74 33.42 12.00
N TYR A 97 3.93 33.30 10.94
CA TYR A 97 4.16 34.10 9.72
C TYR A 97 2.89 34.55 9.01
N THR A 98 1.99 35.28 9.68
CA THR A 98 0.99 36.10 8.95
C THR A 98 0.61 37.39 9.67
N GLN A 99 1.57 38.29 9.94
CA GLN A 99 1.30 39.73 10.07
C GLN A 99 2.52 40.57 9.66
N ARG A 100 2.82 40.65 8.36
CA ARG A 100 3.49 41.81 7.76
C ARG A 100 3.54 41.72 6.24
N SER A 101 2.52 42.27 5.59
CA SER A 101 2.64 42.83 4.24
C SER A 101 1.37 43.60 3.86
N SER A 102 1.07 44.64 4.64
CA SER A 102 0.28 45.77 4.17
C SER A 102 1.24 46.82 3.60
N SER A 103 1.81 46.57 2.42
CA SER A 103 2.46 47.62 1.60
C SER A 103 2.63 47.11 0.17
N GLN A 104 1.70 47.51 -0.70
CA GLN A 104 1.95 47.98 -2.07
C GLN A 104 2.90 47.16 -2.98
N GLY A 105 2.31 46.55 -4.01
CA GLY A 105 3.05 45.95 -5.12
C GLY A 105 2.09 45.36 -6.16
N LEU A 106 1.28 46.23 -6.77
CA LEU A 106 0.49 45.90 -7.96
C LEU A 106 1.42 45.59 -9.14
N LEU A 107 1.00 44.62 -9.95
CA LEU A 107 1.52 44.20 -11.27
C LEU A 107 2.59 43.08 -11.25
N SER A 108 2.19 41.88 -11.70
CA SER A 108 2.78 41.26 -12.90
C SER A 108 2.17 39.88 -13.19
N THR A 109 1.45 39.81 -14.31
CA THR A 109 1.37 38.69 -15.27
C THR A 109 0.88 37.30 -14.81
N ARG A 110 -0.39 37.04 -15.12
CA ARG A 110 -0.96 35.69 -15.29
C ARG A 110 -0.48 35.12 -16.64
N LYS A 111 0.49 34.20 -16.64
CA LYS A 111 0.77 33.32 -17.80
C LYS A 111 0.21 31.93 -17.51
N ASN A 112 -0.95 31.67 -18.09
CA ASN A 112 -1.64 30.38 -18.03
C ASN A 112 -1.03 29.45 -19.09
N TRP A 113 -0.62 28.27 -18.66
CA TRP A 113 0.02 27.26 -19.50
C TRP A 113 -1.00 26.49 -20.33
N GLY A 114 -0.68 26.31 -21.62
CA GLY A 114 -0.74 24.99 -22.25
C GLY A 114 -2.10 24.44 -22.67
N LYS A 115 -2.43 24.71 -23.95
CA LYS A 115 -3.26 23.85 -24.79
C LYS A 115 -2.65 22.44 -24.89
N PHE A 116 -3.46 21.40 -24.71
CA PHE A 116 -3.38 20.03 -25.26
C PHE A 116 -4.67 19.35 -24.72
N LEU A 117 -5.60 18.74 -25.43
CA LEU A 117 -5.80 18.23 -26.79
C LEU A 117 -7.33 18.24 -27.02
N ASN A 118 -7.80 18.34 -28.25
CA ASN A 118 -8.79 17.37 -28.76
C ASN A 118 -8.91 17.51 -30.28
N SER A 119 -8.91 16.33 -30.89
CA SER A 119 -8.88 16.04 -32.31
C SER A 119 -10.24 16.19 -32.98
#